data_AF-A0AAV0X9V1-F1
#
_entry.id   AF-A0AAV0X9V1-F1
#
_cell.length_a   1.000
_cell.length_b   1.000
_cell.length_c   1.000
_cell.angle_alpha   90.00
_cell.angle_beta   90.00
_cell.angle_gamma   90.00
#
_symmetry.space_group_name_H-M   'P 1'
#
loop_
_entity.id
_entity.type
_entity.pdbx_description
1 polymer ?
#
loop_
_entity_poly.entity_id
_entity_poly.type
_entity_poly.pdbx_seq_one_letter_code
_entity_poly.pdbx_strand_id
1 'polypeptide(L)'
;MKPSSLSSSDYERLIDLTSDLTLKSSFNSNSCAEFWLSLKDKNYEGLSEKAKTLFLPFATTYLCESGFSSYAATKTKYRNRLNVEPDLRLQLSKIKPDIAKLCQNKQPHTSH
;
A
#
# COMPACT_ATOMS: atom_id res chain seq x y z
N MET A 1 -13.76 16.70 -22.93
CA MET A 1 -15.01 16.75 -22.14
C MET A 1 -14.67 16.59 -20.67
N LYS A 2 -15.29 17.36 -19.78
CA LYS A 2 -15.08 17.27 -18.33
C LYS A 2 -15.65 15.95 -17.78
N PRO A 3 -14.91 15.18 -16.95
CA PRO A 3 -15.46 14.01 -16.26
C PRO A 3 -16.65 14.38 -15.37
N SER A 4 -17.67 13.52 -15.30
CA SER A 4 -18.83 13.69 -14.42
C SER A 4 -18.46 13.61 -12.94
N SER A 5 -17.36 12.93 -12.60
CA SER A 5 -16.85 12.76 -11.22
C SER A 5 -16.09 13.96 -10.64
N LEU A 6 -15.75 14.95 -11.48
CA LEU A 6 -15.02 16.15 -11.08
C LEU A 6 -15.94 17.37 -11.07
N SER A 7 -15.77 18.25 -10.09
CA SER A 7 -16.39 19.58 -10.14
C SER A 7 -15.76 20.41 -11.27
N SER A 8 -16.41 21.50 -11.68
CA SER A 8 -15.82 22.39 -12.70
C SER A 8 -14.51 23.00 -12.23
N SER A 9 -14.43 23.42 -10.96
CA SER A 9 -13.21 23.99 -10.37
C SER A 9 -12.08 22.97 -10.24
N ASP A 10 -12.38 21.72 -9.89
CA ASP A 10 -11.36 20.66 -9.85
C ASP A 10 -10.84 20.33 -11.25
N TYR A 11 -11.70 20.39 -12.27
CA TYR A 11 -11.30 20.15 -13.65
C TYR A 11 -10.39 21.26 -14.19
N GLU A 12 -10.67 22.52 -13.89
CA GLU A 12 -9.78 23.63 -14.24
C GLU A 12 -8.42 23.48 -13.56
N ARG A 13 -8.40 23.18 -12.25
CA ARG A 13 -7.16 22.89 -11.53
C ARG A 13 -6.39 21.72 -12.11
N LEU A 14 -7.09 20.69 -12.61
CA LEU A 14 -6.45 19.56 -13.26
C LEU A 14 -5.78 19.99 -14.57
N ILE A 15 -6.42 20.87 -15.35
CA ILE A 15 -5.83 21.44 -16.56
C ILE A 15 -4.56 22.22 -16.21
N ASP A 16 -4.62 23.10 -15.21
CA ASP A 16 -3.47 23.87 -14.75
C ASP A 16 -2.32 22.96 -14.31
N LEU A 17 -2.62 21.95 -13.49
CA LEU A 17 -1.66 20.95 -13.03
C LEU A 17 -0.97 20.22 -14.18
N THR A 18 -1.73 19.83 -15.22
CA THR A 18 -1.17 19.12 -16.38
C THR A 18 -0.35 20.02 -17.31
N SER A 19 -0.56 21.33 -17.24
CA SER A 19 0.15 22.33 -18.03
C SER A 19 1.46 22.77 -17.36
N ASP A 20 1.58 22.59 -16.03
CA ASP A 20 2.78 22.88 -15.27
C ASP A 20 3.88 21.82 -15.52
N LEU A 21 4.95 22.24 -16.20
CA LEU A 21 6.07 21.36 -16.55
C LEU A 21 6.83 20.84 -15.33
N THR A 22 6.89 21.62 -14.25
CA THR A 22 7.52 21.26 -12.97
C THR A 22 6.74 20.16 -12.29
N LEU A 23 5.41 20.29 -12.21
CA LEU A 23 4.54 19.26 -11.65
C LEU A 23 4.54 18.01 -12.52
N LYS A 24 4.58 18.15 -13.85
CA LYS A 24 4.71 17.02 -14.77
C LYS A 24 6.03 16.27 -14.60
N SER A 25 7.14 17.00 -14.42
CA SER A 25 8.44 16.40 -14.10
C SER A 25 8.42 15.69 -12.74
N SER A 26 7.79 16.30 -11.74
CA SER A 26 7.59 15.70 -10.41
C SER A 26 6.77 14.41 -10.48
N PHE A 27 5.71 14.37 -11.29
CA PHE A 27 4.91 13.16 -11.50
C PHE A 27 5.75 12.02 -12.10
N ASN A 28 6.61 12.33 -13.07
CA ASN A 28 7.46 11.32 -13.71
C ASN A 28 8.60 10.82 -12.80
N SER A 29 8.98 11.62 -11.80
CA SER A 29 10.11 11.31 -10.91
C SER A 29 9.70 10.58 -9.62
N ASN A 30 8.41 10.59 -9.28
CA ASN A 30 7.87 9.99 -8.06
C ASN A 30 6.86 8.89 -8.40
N SER A 31 6.53 8.04 -7.43
CA SER A 31 5.35 7.19 -7.60
C SER A 31 4.07 8.03 -7.66
N CYS A 32 3.03 7.49 -8.31
CA CYS A 32 1.74 8.16 -8.42
C CYS A 32 1.18 8.55 -7.03
N ALA A 33 1.29 7.65 -6.05
CA ALA A 33 0.84 7.89 -4.68
C ALA A 33 1.63 9.03 -4.01
N GLU A 34 2.97 9.01 -4.09
CA GLU A 34 3.82 10.06 -3.51
C GLU A 34 3.56 11.42 -4.15
N PHE A 35 3.38 11.47 -5.47
CA PHE A 35 3.03 12.69 -6.18
C PHE A 35 1.73 13.29 -5.64
N TRP A 36 0.64 12.52 -5.59
CA TRP A 36 -0.65 13.03 -5.12
C TRP A 36 -0.61 13.41 -3.63
N LEU A 37 0.18 12.70 -2.80
CA LEU A 37 0.41 13.08 -1.40
C LEU A 37 1.14 14.41 -1.26
N SER A 38 2.11 14.71 -2.14
CA SER A 38 2.88 15.96 -2.13
C SER A 38 2.06 17.21 -2.49
N LEU A 39 0.88 17.02 -3.09
CA LEU A 39 -0.02 18.10 -3.50
C LEU A 39 -1.04 18.52 -2.43
N LYS A 40 -1.05 17.84 -1.27
CA LYS A 40 -2.02 18.07 -0.19
C LYS A 40 -2.02 19.52 0.31
N ASP A 41 -0.86 20.14 0.45
CA ASP A 41 -0.71 21.48 1.05
C ASP A 41 -0.62 22.60 -0.01
N LYS A 42 -1.11 22.35 -1.23
CA LYS A 42 -1.09 23.29 -2.36
C LYS A 42 -2.52 23.60 -2.83
N ASN A 43 -2.65 24.46 -3.83
CA ASN A 43 -3.91 24.78 -4.52
C ASN A 43 -4.65 23.57 -5.16
N TYR A 44 -4.15 22.35 -4.97
CA TYR A 44 -4.63 21.10 -5.54
C TYR A 44 -5.15 20.11 -4.48
N GLU A 45 -5.39 20.55 -3.24
CA GLU A 45 -5.88 19.71 -2.13
C GLU A 45 -7.10 18.87 -2.53
N GLY A 46 -8.09 19.46 -3.20
CA GLY A 46 -9.30 18.75 -3.65
C GLY A 46 -9.02 17.60 -4.63
N LEU A 47 -8.02 17.75 -5.50
CA LEU A 47 -7.58 16.69 -6.41
C LEU A 47 -6.77 15.62 -5.67
N SER A 48 -5.90 16.04 -4.74
CA SER A 48 -5.14 15.14 -3.87
C SER A 48 -6.04 14.23 -3.05
N GLU A 49 -7.09 14.77 -2.42
CA GLU A 49 -8.04 13.98 -1.63
C GLU A 49 -8.82 12.98 -2.48
N LYS A 50 -9.29 13.39 -3.67
CA LYS A 50 -9.93 12.45 -4.61
C LYS A 50 -8.97 11.33 -5.04
N ALA A 51 -7.72 11.66 -5.34
CA ALA A 51 -6.73 10.65 -5.68
C ALA A 51 -6.49 9.66 -4.53
N LYS A 52 -6.38 10.14 -3.28
CA LYS A 52 -6.28 9.26 -2.09
C LYS A 52 -7.45 8.31 -1.96
N THR A 53 -8.68 8.78 -2.17
CA THR A 53 -9.87 7.90 -2.13
C THR A 53 -9.85 6.80 -3.19
N LEU A 54 -9.13 6.99 -4.30
CA LEU A 54 -8.93 5.94 -5.30
C LEU A 54 -7.81 4.97 -4.91
N PHE A 55 -6.75 5.45 -4.26
CA PHE A 55 -5.64 4.59 -3.80
C PHE A 55 -5.98 3.75 -2.57
N LEU A 56 -6.81 4.27 -1.67
CA LEU A 56 -7.16 3.60 -0.41
C LEU A 56 -7.80 2.21 -0.63
N PRO A 57 -8.88 2.07 -1.43
CA PRO A 57 -9.49 0.76 -1.71
C PRO A 57 -8.51 -0.20 -2.36
N PHE A 58 -7.67 0.29 -3.28
CA PHE A 58 -6.68 -0.55 -3.95
C PHE A 58 -5.69 -1.13 -2.94
N ALA A 59 -5.13 -0.31 -2.05
CA ALA A 59 -4.20 -0.78 -1.03
C ALA A 59 -4.87 -1.74 -0.04
N THR A 60 -6.08 -1.43 0.44
CA THR A 60 -6.76 -2.27 1.44
C THR A 60 -7.26 -3.58 0.87
N THR A 61 -7.85 -3.56 -0.33
CA THR A 61 -8.35 -4.76 -1.02
C THR A 61 -7.18 -5.63 -1.46
N TYR A 62 -6.13 -5.06 -2.06
CA TYR A 62 -4.94 -5.82 -2.43
C TYR A 62 -4.28 -6.50 -1.23
N LEU A 63 -4.13 -5.79 -0.11
CA LEU A 63 -3.56 -6.38 1.11
C LEU A 63 -4.46 -7.48 1.69
N CYS A 64 -5.78 -7.29 1.64
CA CYS A 64 -6.75 -8.29 2.06
C CYS A 64 -6.66 -9.55 1.19
N GLU A 65 -6.71 -9.40 -0.13
CA GLU A 65 -6.58 -10.49 -1.10
C GLU A 65 -5.23 -11.21 -0.95
N SER A 66 -4.13 -10.46 -0.85
CA SER A 66 -2.79 -11.02 -0.63
C SER A 66 -2.71 -11.79 0.69
N GLY A 67 -3.34 -11.28 1.75
CA GLY A 67 -3.49 -11.96 3.03
C GLY A 67 -4.26 -13.26 2.91
N PHE A 68 -5.41 -13.25 2.24
CA PHE A 68 -6.21 -14.46 2.01
C PHE A 68 -5.49 -15.49 1.14
N SER A 69 -4.79 -15.08 0.08
CA SER A 69 -3.98 -15.98 -0.74
C SER A 69 -2.84 -16.61 0.08
N SER A 70 -2.15 -15.83 0.90
CA SER A 70 -1.08 -16.32 1.78
C SER A 70 -1.62 -17.32 2.80
N TYR A 71 -2.78 -17.02 3.39
CA TYR A 71 -3.48 -17.93 4.29
C TYR A 71 -3.85 -19.25 3.60
N ALA A 72 -4.47 -19.18 2.42
CA ALA A 72 -4.88 -20.35 1.66
C ALA A 72 -3.67 -21.24 1.27
N ALA A 73 -2.57 -20.62 0.84
CA ALA A 73 -1.33 -21.32 0.52
C ALA A 73 -0.75 -22.05 1.75
N THR A 74 -0.69 -21.36 2.89
CA THR A 74 -0.12 -21.92 4.12
C THR A 74 -0.99 -23.03 4.70
N LYS A 75 -2.32 -22.84 4.71
CA LYS A 75 -3.28 -23.87 5.11
C LYS A 75 -3.17 -25.13 4.26
N THR A 76 -2.96 -24.98 2.94
CA THR A 76 -2.80 -26.11 2.03
C THR A 76 -1.50 -26.88 2.30
N LYS A 77 -0.41 -26.17 2.61
CA LYS A 77 0.93 -26.77 2.82
C LYS A 77 1.14 -27.35 4.22
N TYR A 78 0.56 -26.74 5.27
CA TYR A 78 0.82 -27.09 6.67
C TYR A 78 -0.47 -27.34 7.48
N ARG A 79 -1.39 -28.15 6.93
CA ARG A 79 -2.76 -28.40 7.44
C ARG A 79 -2.89 -28.61 8.96
N ASN A 80 -1.86 -29.12 9.64
CA ASN A 80 -1.92 -29.49 11.06
C ASN A 80 -1.03 -28.66 12.01
N ARG A 81 -0.30 -27.63 11.52
CA ARG A 81 0.67 -26.87 12.35
C ARG A 81 0.59 -25.34 12.18
N LEU A 82 -0.49 -24.83 11.59
CA LEU A 82 -0.67 -23.41 11.34
C LEU A 82 -1.07 -22.67 12.62
N ASN A 83 -0.32 -21.63 13.00
CA ASN A 83 -0.79 -20.63 13.95
C ASN A 83 -1.12 -19.35 13.19
N VAL A 84 -2.42 -19.18 12.92
CA VAL A 84 -2.96 -18.27 11.89
C VAL A 84 -2.42 -16.84 12.02
N GLU A 85 -2.51 -16.26 13.21
CA GLU A 85 -2.14 -14.86 13.44
C GLU A 85 -0.63 -14.58 13.30
N PRO A 86 0.28 -15.25 14.03
CA PRO A 86 1.71 -14.99 13.92
C PRO A 86 2.28 -15.37 12.54
N ASP A 87 1.78 -16.43 11.91
CA ASP A 87 2.25 -16.85 10.60
C ASP A 87 1.85 -15.85 9.52
N LEU A 88 0.60 -15.36 9.53
CA LEU A 88 0.17 -14.30 8.62
C LEU A 88 0.90 -12.98 8.88
N ARG A 89 1.14 -12.64 10.15
CA ARG A 89 1.89 -11.44 10.52
C ARG A 89 3.31 -11.47 9.96
N LEU A 90 3.99 -12.62 10.01
CA LEU A 90 5.31 -12.80 9.41
C LEU A 90 5.25 -12.71 7.88
N GLN A 91 4.25 -13.31 7.25
CA GLN A 91 4.11 -13.33 5.78
C GLN A 91 3.77 -11.97 5.17
N LEU A 92 2.95 -11.18 5.85
CA LEU A 92 2.49 -9.87 5.36
C LEU A 92 3.40 -8.72 5.80
N SER A 93 4.32 -8.97 6.73
CA SER A 93 5.29 -7.98 7.19
C SER A 93 6.37 -7.73 6.15
N LYS A 94 6.68 -6.46 5.90
CA LYS A 94 7.87 -6.03 5.14
C LYS A 94 9.15 -6.04 5.98
N ILE A 95 9.02 -6.22 7.30
CA ILE A 95 10.15 -6.23 8.24
C ILE A 95 10.84 -7.58 8.14
N LYS A 96 12.14 -7.57 7.83
CA LYS A 96 12.95 -8.79 7.81
C LYS A 96 13.22 -9.23 9.26
N PRO A 97 12.84 -10.45 9.66
CA PRO A 97 13.16 -10.95 10.98
C PRO A 97 14.67 -11.17 11.11
N ASP A 98 15.25 -10.74 12.24
CA ASP A 98 16.61 -11.09 12.61
C ASP A 98 16.63 -12.51 13.18
N ILE A 99 16.79 -13.49 12.30
CA ILE A 99 16.74 -14.91 12.63
C ILE A 99 17.86 -15.27 13.63
N ALA A 100 19.04 -14.68 13.50
CA ALA A 100 20.16 -14.96 14.39
C ALA A 100 19.85 -14.56 15.83
N LYS A 101 19.31 -13.35 16.02
CA LYS A 101 18.87 -12.87 17.34
C LYS A 101 17.70 -13.67 17.89
N LEU A 102 16.75 -14.08 17.05
CA LEU A 102 15.62 -14.92 17.46
C LEU A 102 16.08 -16.32 17.93
N CYS A 103 17.04 -16.92 17.21
CA CYS A 103 17.63 -18.21 17.58
C CYS A 103 18.41 -18.14 18.90
N GLN A 104 19.16 -17.07 19.15
CA GLN A 104 19.88 -16.89 20.42
C GLN A 104 18.94 -16.76 21.63
N ASN A 105 17.75 -16.18 21.44
CA ASN A 105 16.76 -15.98 22.50
C ASN A 105 15.84 -17.19 22.72
N LYS A 106 15.93 -18.23 21.88
CA LYS A 106 15.21 -19.49 22.09
C LYS A 106 16.13 -20.52 22.74
N GLN A 107 15.68 -21.07 23.86
CA GLN A 107 16.26 -22.29 24.40
C GLN A 107 15.93 -23.46 23.44
N PRO A 108 16.93 -24.21 22.95
CA PRO A 108 16.67 -25.40 22.16
C PRO A 108 15.94 -26.42 23.04
N HIS A 109 14.73 -26.80 22.66
CA HIS A 109 14.05 -27.95 23.24
C HIS A 109 14.70 -29.22 22.69
N THR A 110 15.55 -29.85 23.48
CA THR A 110 16.11 -31.18 23.20
C THR A 110 15.06 -32.25 23.49
N SER A 111 14.00 -32.32 22.68
CA SER A 111 13.13 -33.50 22.68
C SER A 111 12.26 -33.63 21.42
N HIS A 112 12.39 -34.85 20.87
CA HIS A 112 11.61 -35.59 19.86
C HIS A 112 11.82 -35.36 18.36
#